data_AF-A0A7V2Y9T2-F1
#
_entry.id   AF-A0A7V2Y9T2-F1
#
_cell.length_a   1.000
_cell.length_b   1.000
_cell.length_c   1.000
_cell.angle_alpha   90.00
_cell.angle_beta   90.00
_cell.angle_gamma   90.00
#
_symmetry.space_group_name_H-M   'P 1'
#
loop_
_entity.id
_entity.type
_entity.pdbx_description
1 polymer ?
#
loop_
_entity_poly.entity_id
_entity_poly.type
_entity_poly.pdbx_seq_one_letter_code
_entity_poly.pdbx_strand_id
1 'polypeptide(L)'
;MSRAKGFWLQEDSMENQGSCIDEGSSQGESHYQLGDMGFLVSPEQWVPGFVERFAGEEGIGLLTGSHWSLIKYARSFFLSNGRSPMPPEYARQIGQSIRRIQELFPKGLLSIHRLAGLPQPKSC
;
A
#
# COMPACT_ATOMS: atom_id res chain seq x y z
N MET A 1 62.53 47.87 3.28
CA MET A 1 62.28 47.38 1.90
C MET A 1 61.45 46.12 1.99
N SER A 2 60.26 46.19 1.42
CA SER A 2 59.17 45.23 1.54
C SER A 2 59.42 43.90 0.83
N ARG A 3 58.87 42.81 1.37
CA ARG A 3 58.17 41.80 0.57
C ARG A 3 57.18 41.01 1.44
N ALA A 4 55.93 41.06 1.01
CA ALA A 4 54.73 40.53 1.64
C ALA A 4 54.64 38.99 1.64
N LYS A 5 53.65 38.44 2.39
CA LYS A 5 52.78 37.35 1.92
C LYS A 5 51.60 37.06 2.89
N GLY A 6 50.43 36.88 2.28
CA GLY A 6 49.23 36.18 2.77
C GLY A 6 48.40 36.95 3.79
N PHE A 7 47.50 37.85 3.39
CA PHE A 7 46.19 37.59 2.76
C PHE A 7 45.31 36.66 3.61
N TRP A 8 44.75 37.28 4.65
CA TRP A 8 43.73 36.75 5.54
C TRP A 8 42.44 37.56 5.32
N LEU A 9 41.32 36.84 5.42
CA LEU A 9 39.92 37.31 5.48
C LEU A 9 39.33 37.92 4.21
N GLN A 10 38.05 37.80 3.91
CA GLN A 10 36.92 36.94 4.33
C GLN A 10 35.73 37.50 3.50
N GLU A 11 34.76 36.65 3.18
CA GLU A 11 33.35 36.99 2.88
C GLU A 11 33.02 37.82 1.63
N ASP A 12 32.18 37.26 0.75
CA ASP A 12 30.82 37.80 0.60
C ASP A 12 29.88 36.76 -0.04
N SER A 13 28.72 36.62 0.61
CA SER A 13 27.39 36.35 0.05
C SER A 13 27.20 35.28 -1.04
N MET A 14 26.28 34.33 -0.79
CA MET A 14 24.86 34.59 -1.08
C MET A 14 24.05 33.31 -0.83
N GLU A 15 23.08 33.42 0.09
CA GLU A 15 21.75 32.80 0.11
C GLU A 15 21.57 31.34 -0.37
N ASN A 16 21.11 30.45 0.52
CA ASN A 16 19.70 30.03 0.41
C ASN A 16 19.20 29.39 1.71
N GLN A 17 17.95 29.74 2.00
CA GLN A 17 17.15 29.38 3.15
C GLN A 17 16.55 27.97 2.98
N GLY A 18 16.21 27.34 4.11
CA GLY A 18 15.13 26.36 4.16
C GLY A 18 15.53 24.90 3.90
N SER A 19 15.57 24.09 4.95
CA SER A 19 14.41 23.26 5.29
C SER A 19 14.83 22.36 6.44
N CYS A 20 14.10 22.46 7.55
CA CYS A 20 13.91 21.33 8.43
C CYS A 20 13.41 20.21 7.51
N ILE A 21 14.24 19.20 7.24
CA ILE A 21 13.70 17.93 6.76
C ILE A 21 13.39 17.14 8.02
N ASP A 22 12.10 17.08 8.30
CA ASP A 22 11.47 16.17 9.23
C ASP A 22 12.16 14.80 9.15
N GLU A 23 12.37 14.17 10.31
CA GLU A 23 12.62 12.74 10.39
C GLU A 23 11.37 12.00 9.89
N GLY A 24 11.21 11.99 8.56
CA GLY A 24 10.20 11.29 7.82
C GLY A 24 10.50 9.81 7.95
N SER A 25 9.85 9.20 8.94
CA SER A 25 9.58 7.78 9.10
C SER A 25 10.09 6.94 7.94
N SER A 26 11.14 6.17 8.21
CA SER A 26 11.71 5.16 7.33
C SER A 26 10.62 4.15 6.94
N GLN A 27 9.92 4.41 5.83
CA GLN A 27 9.08 3.39 5.20
C GLN A 27 9.98 2.67 4.21
N GLY A 28 10.45 1.48 4.62
CA GLY A 28 11.26 0.61 3.78
C GLY A 28 10.62 0.48 2.40
N GLU A 29 11.41 0.80 1.38
CA GLU A 29 11.01 0.75 -0.03
C GLU A 29 10.75 -0.71 -0.43
N SER A 30 9.57 -1.21 -0.07
CA SER A 30 9.07 -2.47 -0.58
C SER A 30 8.66 -2.21 -2.02
N HIS A 31 9.52 -2.58 -2.97
CA HIS A 31 9.23 -2.55 -4.40
C HIS A 31 8.18 -3.61 -4.71
N TYR A 32 6.91 -3.20 -4.79
CA TYR A 32 5.81 -4.06 -5.22
C TYR A 32 5.67 -3.98 -6.74
N GLN A 33 5.59 -5.13 -7.41
CA GLN A 33 5.31 -5.16 -8.84
C GLN A 33 3.79 -5.20 -9.06
N LEU A 34 3.24 -4.06 -9.47
CA LEU A 34 1.81 -3.88 -9.72
C LEU A 34 1.53 -3.85 -11.22
N GLY A 35 0.42 -4.47 -11.63
CA GLY A 35 -0.11 -4.34 -12.98
C GLY A 35 -0.95 -3.08 -13.16
N ASP A 36 -1.54 -2.92 -14.35
CA ASP A 36 -2.25 -1.70 -14.80
C ASP A 36 -3.41 -1.26 -13.90
N MET A 37 -4.00 -2.20 -13.16
CA MET A 37 -5.14 -1.96 -12.26
C MET A 37 -4.73 -1.95 -10.77
N GLY A 38 -3.42 -1.89 -10.48
CA GLY A 38 -2.90 -1.88 -9.11
C GLY A 38 -2.95 -3.25 -8.40
N PHE A 39 -3.14 -4.34 -9.14
CA PHE A 39 -3.08 -5.71 -8.63
C PHE A 39 -1.63 -6.19 -8.54
N LEU A 40 -1.36 -7.03 -7.55
CA LEU A 40 -0.07 -7.71 -7.45
C LEU A 40 0.14 -8.62 -8.66
N VAL A 41 1.27 -8.44 -9.35
CA VAL A 41 1.68 -9.34 -10.44
C VAL A 41 2.06 -10.70 -9.87
N SER A 42 2.82 -10.70 -8.77
CA SER A 42 3.30 -11.91 -8.11
C SER A 42 2.59 -12.08 -6.75
N PRO A 43 1.65 -13.02 -6.59
CA PRO A 43 0.93 -13.21 -5.32
C PRO A 43 1.85 -13.60 -4.16
N GLU A 44 3.06 -14.11 -4.45
CA GLU A 44 4.11 -14.44 -3.48
C GLU A 44 4.73 -13.21 -2.80
N GLN A 45 4.76 -12.06 -3.48
CA GLN A 45 5.27 -10.80 -2.93
C GLN A 45 4.30 -10.15 -1.93
N TRP A 46 3.12 -10.74 -1.74
CA TRP A 46 2.13 -10.20 -0.84
C TRP A 46 2.60 -10.35 0.61
N VAL A 47 2.62 -9.22 1.31
CA VAL A 47 2.91 -9.13 2.74
C VAL A 47 1.85 -8.29 3.42
N PRO A 48 1.63 -8.44 4.74
CA PRO A 48 0.66 -7.62 5.48
C PRO A 48 0.84 -6.11 5.26
N GLY A 49 2.09 -5.63 5.16
CA GLY A 49 2.41 -4.22 4.88
C GLY A 49 1.90 -3.71 3.53
N PHE A 50 1.62 -4.59 2.55
CA PHE A 50 0.94 -4.21 1.30
C PHE A 50 -0.47 -3.71 1.60
N VAL A 51 -1.23 -4.41 2.45
CA VAL A 51 -2.59 -4.01 2.81
C VAL A 51 -2.57 -2.65 3.49
N GLU A 52 -1.64 -2.43 4.42
CA GLU A 52 -1.52 -1.16 5.14
C GLU A 52 -1.18 0.01 4.22
N ARG A 53 -0.31 -0.21 3.22
CA ARG A 53 0.06 0.80 2.24
C ARG A 53 -1.08 1.16 1.29
N PHE A 54 -1.84 0.17 0.81
CA PHE A 54 -2.86 0.35 -0.24
C PHE A 54 -4.29 0.49 0.30
N ALA A 55 -4.54 0.22 1.58
CA ALA A 55 -5.86 0.38 2.19
C ALA A 55 -6.40 1.81 2.04
N GLY A 56 -5.54 2.81 2.22
CA GLY A 56 -5.91 4.23 2.02
C GLY A 56 -6.35 4.53 0.60
N GLU A 57 -5.69 3.97 -0.41
CA GLU A 57 -6.12 4.09 -1.82
C GLU A 57 -7.48 3.46 -2.06
N GLU A 58 -7.82 2.38 -1.34
CA GLU A 58 -9.11 1.71 -1.43
C GLU A 58 -10.25 2.43 -0.67
N GLY A 59 -9.95 3.57 -0.03
CA GLY A 59 -10.90 4.31 0.79
C GLY A 59 -11.10 3.71 2.19
N ILE A 60 -10.21 2.83 2.62
CA ILE A 60 -10.21 2.21 3.94
C ILE A 60 -9.26 3.02 4.83
N GLY A 61 -9.79 3.94 5.62
CA GLY A 61 -8.99 4.72 6.56
C GLY A 61 -8.45 3.89 7.73
N LEU A 62 -9.27 2.99 8.28
CA LEU A 62 -8.91 2.16 9.43
C LEU A 62 -9.09 0.68 9.11
N LEU A 63 -7.98 -0.06 9.07
CA LEU A 63 -7.97 -1.50 8.91
C LEU A 63 -8.42 -2.20 10.20
N THR A 64 -9.70 -2.53 10.27
CA THR A 64 -10.26 -3.34 11.37
C THR A 64 -10.03 -4.84 11.17
N GLY A 65 -10.26 -5.64 12.22
CA GLY A 65 -10.17 -7.09 12.15
C GLY A 65 -11.06 -7.73 11.08
N SER A 66 -12.22 -7.14 10.77
CA SER A 66 -13.11 -7.61 9.71
C SER A 66 -12.47 -7.48 8.32
N HIS A 67 -11.75 -6.38 8.07
CA HIS A 67 -11.02 -6.19 6.80
C HIS A 67 -9.93 -7.25 6.65
N TRP A 68 -9.12 -7.42 7.69
CA TRP A 68 -8.06 -8.44 7.72
C TRP A 68 -8.60 -9.86 7.56
N SER A 69 -9.75 -10.18 8.16
CA SER A 69 -10.39 -11.48 8.03
C SER A 69 -10.80 -11.76 6.58
N LEU A 70 -11.44 -10.81 5.92
CA LEU A 70 -11.88 -10.94 4.52
C LEU A 70 -10.71 -11.05 3.54
N ILE A 71 -9.67 -10.22 3.73
CA ILE A 71 -8.47 -10.21 2.89
C ILE A 71 -7.72 -11.54 3.02
N LYS A 72 -7.46 -11.99 4.25
CA LYS A 72 -6.78 -13.27 4.49
C LYS A 72 -7.60 -14.45 4.00
N TYR A 73 -8.92 -14.40 4.18
CA TYR A 73 -9.82 -15.41 3.64
C TYR A 73 -9.75 -15.48 2.11
N ALA A 74 -9.83 -14.33 1.41
CA ALA A 74 -9.75 -14.29 -0.04
C ALA A 74 -8.45 -14.91 -0.57
N ARG A 75 -7.32 -14.59 0.08
CA ARG A 75 -6.02 -15.15 -0.25
C ARG A 75 -5.97 -16.67 -0.03
N SER A 76 -6.35 -17.14 1.16
CA SER A 76 -6.34 -18.58 1.47
C SER A 76 -7.29 -19.38 0.58
N PHE A 77 -8.43 -18.79 0.22
CA PHE A 77 -9.39 -19.37 -0.70
C PHE A 77 -8.82 -19.47 -2.12
N PHE A 78 -8.16 -18.40 -2.59
CA PHE A 78 -7.47 -18.43 -3.89
C PHE A 78 -6.37 -19.49 -3.94
N LEU A 79 -5.56 -19.60 -2.88
CA LEU A 79 -4.50 -20.62 -2.80
C LEU A 79 -5.06 -22.05 -2.77
N SER A 80 -6.22 -22.26 -2.14
CA SER A 80 -6.86 -23.58 -2.05
C SER A 80 -7.64 -23.98 -3.32
N ASN A 81 -8.33 -23.01 -3.95
CA ASN A 81 -9.29 -23.28 -5.02
C ASN A 81 -8.82 -22.82 -6.40
N GLY A 82 -7.75 -22.02 -6.48
CA GLY A 82 -7.26 -21.42 -7.73
C GLY A 82 -8.16 -20.34 -8.33
N ARG A 83 -9.20 -19.90 -7.59
CA ARG A 83 -10.17 -18.89 -8.03
C ARG A 83 -10.48 -17.87 -6.94
N SER A 84 -10.98 -16.72 -7.36
CA SER A 84 -11.46 -15.69 -6.43
C SER A 84 -12.75 -16.13 -5.71
N PRO A 85 -12.97 -15.71 -4.45
CA PRO A 85 -14.23 -15.93 -3.78
C PRO A 85 -15.36 -15.08 -4.39
N MET A 86 -16.57 -15.63 -4.38
CA MET A 86 -17.80 -14.99 -4.79
C MET A 86 -18.43 -14.20 -3.62
N PRO A 87 -19.32 -13.22 -3.88
CA PRO A 87 -20.03 -12.47 -2.83
C PRO A 87 -20.64 -13.32 -1.69
N PRO A 88 -21.35 -14.44 -1.95
CA PRO A 88 -21.89 -15.28 -0.88
C PRO A 88 -20.82 -16.03 -0.06
N GLU A 89 -19.61 -16.24 -0.59
CA GLU A 89 -18.50 -16.86 0.15
C GLU A 89 -18.00 -15.91 1.25
N TYR A 90 -17.87 -14.62 0.94
CA TYR A 90 -17.52 -13.60 1.94
C TYR A 90 -18.57 -13.47 3.03
N ALA A 91 -19.85 -13.41 2.65
CA ALA A 91 -20.95 -13.30 3.60
C ALA A 91 -20.97 -14.47 4.61
N ARG A 92 -20.72 -15.70 4.13
CA ARG A 92 -20.59 -16.89 4.98
C ARG A 92 -19.38 -16.82 5.91
N GLN A 93 -18.24 -16.31 5.42
CA GLN A 93 -17.01 -16.23 6.22
C GLN A 93 -17.15 -15.31 7.43
N ILE A 94 -17.73 -14.13 7.27
CA ILE A 94 -17.89 -13.17 8.37
C ILE A 94 -19.23 -13.29 9.10
N GLY A 95 -20.13 -14.17 8.63
CA GLY A 95 -21.48 -14.31 9.17
C GLY A 95 -22.32 -13.04 9.03
N GLN A 96 -22.02 -12.17 8.06
CA GLN A 96 -22.74 -10.91 7.84
C GLN A 96 -23.25 -10.81 6.41
N SER A 97 -24.18 -9.88 6.19
CA SER A 97 -24.72 -9.63 4.86
C SER A 97 -23.67 -9.02 3.93
N ILE A 98 -23.83 -9.26 2.62
CA ILE A 98 -23.00 -8.64 1.58
C ILE A 98 -23.00 -7.10 1.66
N ARG A 99 -24.14 -6.53 2.09
CA ARG A 99 -24.28 -5.09 2.29
C ARG A 99 -23.28 -4.56 3.32
N ARG A 100 -23.06 -5.27 4.44
CA ARG A 100 -22.04 -4.88 5.41
C ARG A 100 -20.64 -4.88 4.80
N ILE A 101 -20.32 -5.89 3.98
CA ILE A 101 -19.01 -5.97 3.34
C ILE A 101 -18.79 -4.77 2.42
N GLN A 102 -19.81 -4.36 1.68
CA GLN A 102 -19.75 -3.15 0.84
C GLN A 102 -19.62 -1.86 1.66
N GLU A 103 -20.15 -1.81 2.90
CA GLU A 103 -19.91 -0.69 3.82
C GLU A 103 -18.46 -0.64 4.33
N LEU A 104 -17.82 -1.80 4.52
CA LEU A 104 -16.40 -1.89 4.90
C LEU A 104 -15.48 -1.54 3.72
N PHE A 105 -15.88 -1.92 2.51
CA PHE A 105 -15.10 -1.75 1.29
C PHE A 105 -15.85 -0.85 0.30
N PRO A 106 -15.66 0.49 0.35
CA PRO A 106 -16.42 1.42 -0.48
C PRO A 106 -16.17 1.24 -1.99
N LYS A 107 -14.99 0.73 -2.37
CA LYS A 107 -14.66 0.34 -3.76
C LYS A 107 -15.16 -1.05 -4.17
N GLY A 108 -15.95 -1.72 -3.32
CA GLY A 108 -16.55 -3.03 -3.58
C GLY A 108 -15.59 -4.20 -3.41
N LEU A 109 -16.00 -5.40 -3.80
CA LEU A 109 -15.23 -6.65 -3.58
C LEU A 109 -13.89 -6.69 -4.32
N LEU A 110 -13.75 -5.90 -5.38
CA LEU A 110 -12.51 -5.81 -6.14
C LEU A 110 -11.35 -5.31 -5.27
N SER A 111 -11.65 -4.39 -4.34
CA SER A 111 -10.68 -3.91 -3.33
C SER A 111 -10.15 -5.05 -2.46
N ILE A 112 -11.00 -6.00 -2.06
CA ILE A 112 -10.61 -7.15 -1.27
C ILE A 112 -9.67 -8.04 -2.08
N HIS A 113 -9.98 -8.30 -3.35
CA HIS A 113 -9.12 -9.09 -4.23
C HIS A 113 -7.77 -8.42 -4.46
N ARG A 114 -7.76 -7.11 -4.69
CA ARG A 114 -6.54 -6.30 -4.83
C ARG A 114 -5.70 -6.39 -3.56
N LEU A 115 -6.29 -6.08 -2.40
CA LEU A 115 -5.61 -6.09 -1.10
C LEU A 115 -5.17 -7.49 -0.67
N ALA A 116 -5.84 -8.55 -1.10
CA ALA A 116 -5.44 -9.94 -0.85
C ALA A 116 -4.31 -10.43 -1.77
N GLY A 117 -3.89 -9.59 -2.71
CA GLY A 117 -2.83 -9.90 -3.67
C GLY A 117 -3.23 -10.97 -4.67
N LEU A 118 -4.53 -11.06 -5.00
CA LEU A 118 -4.97 -11.94 -6.07
C LEU A 118 -4.51 -11.37 -7.41
N PRO A 119 -4.13 -12.22 -8.38
CA PRO A 119 -3.78 -11.75 -9.71
C PRO A 119 -4.99 -11.08 -10.37
N GLN A 120 -4.71 -10.15 -11.28
CA GLN A 120 -5.74 -9.48 -12.06
C GLN A 120 -6.67 -10.50 -12.74
N PRO A 121 -8.00 -10.35 -12.65
CA PRO A 121 -8.90 -11.21 -13.40
C PRO A 121 -8.60 -11.03 -14.89
N LYS A 122 -8.35 -12.13 -15.62
CA LYS A 122 -8.18 -12.06 -17.06
C LYS A 122 -9.48 -11.52 -17.65
N SER A 123 -9.44 -10.30 -18.21
CA SER A 123 -10.49 -9.85 -19.12
C SER A 123 -10.44 -10.79 -20.31
N CYS A 124 -11.48 -11.60 -20.51
CA CYS A 124 -11.72 -12.22 -21.80
C CYS A 124 -12.20 -11.15 -22.79
#